data_AF-A0A7R9AH21-F1
#
_entry.id   AF-A0A7R9AH21-F1
#
_cell.length_a   1.000
_cell.length_b   1.000
_cell.length_c   1.000
_cell.angle_alpha   90.00
_cell.angle_beta   90.00
_cell.angle_gamma   90.00
#
_symmetry.space_group_name_H-M   'P 1'
#
loop_
_entity.id
_entity.type
_entity.pdbx_description
1 polymer ?
#
loop_
_entity_poly.entity_id
_entity_poly.type
_entity_poly.pdbx_seq_one_letter_code
_entity_poly.pdbx_strand_id
1 'polypeptide(L)'
;MILLMREHNRVAKVLATLNPHWEDETLFQEARRILIAEIQHITYDEFLKTILDGVQYKNAGLEIDPSGYFTGYDSKVDPGIENSVAIGVVGFLGTTFPPTPVDQATSTKEVNKFENSDLDSLLSGLLVSSTPTLSSAFGSEEASRDLWAYMVQQERDHGLPGYAKYRERCGLGTSKNFSDLADDISSAGIASLEELYGSPNDVDLVAGGLMEGPAHGGLLGRTFSCLLGEQLKRVRLGDRFWYENDFPPNQFSKEQLAEIKKVTLASLLCVNSGLERVQSQVFLVPDPFLNAPVMCKTIRRMSLEPWREVGPRELIVPPRLLDLSVEKAKESLKKRQDMEKLVFERGRVVSPDSAIWKASGFQQPNDAALRVANTSIVLEFVTQELTNLFLLKSPNRTASLRLKRQALFLPRGPELNAVFVGDRLPQPPPSFCPDGEETRPCDPKSPFRTFSGWCNNLAAPHFGKELTLFDRLLAPKYEDGISTPRLRSVLGGPLPSPRVISTFVHPDVSHPNQRYSLVFMQFGQFLDHDVTMTPVHRGFQKSVLDCRSCDSSHQVHPECFPIPVPPGDPFFPPMDFGRPRCISFVRSLPGQTKLG
;
A
#
# COMPACT_ATOMS: atom_id res chain seq x y z
N MET A 1 -7.27 5.06 -3.51
CA MET A 1 -7.56 4.28 -2.28
C MET A 1 -9.02 3.77 -2.19
N ILE A 2 -10.04 4.61 -2.38
CA ILE A 2 -11.46 4.21 -2.27
C ILE A 2 -11.82 3.04 -3.22
N LEU A 3 -11.35 3.08 -4.47
CA LEU A 3 -11.58 2.02 -5.46
C LEU A 3 -11.11 0.64 -4.97
N LEU A 4 -9.90 0.55 -4.43
CA LEU A 4 -9.29 -0.70 -3.96
C LEU A 4 -10.00 -1.22 -2.70
N MET A 5 -10.44 -0.33 -1.80
CA MET A 5 -11.26 -0.70 -0.65
C MET A 5 -12.61 -1.31 -1.09
N ARG A 6 -13.24 -0.72 -2.12
CA ARG A 6 -14.48 -1.27 -2.70
C ARG A 6 -14.24 -2.64 -3.30
N GLU A 7 -13.12 -2.83 -4.00
CA GLU A 7 -12.76 -4.13 -4.58
C GLU A 7 -12.55 -5.20 -3.51
N HIS A 8 -11.79 -4.90 -2.45
CA HIS A 8 -11.63 -5.81 -1.32
C HIS A 8 -12.98 -6.26 -0.76
N ASN A 9 -13.86 -5.31 -0.47
CA ASN A 9 -15.19 -5.60 0.07
C ASN A 9 -16.06 -6.38 -0.92
N ARG A 10 -15.93 -6.12 -2.23
CA ARG A 10 -16.65 -6.84 -3.29
C ARG A 10 -16.18 -8.29 -3.35
N VAL A 11 -14.86 -8.52 -3.37
CA VAL A 11 -14.25 -9.86 -3.38
C VAL A 11 -14.66 -10.64 -2.14
N ALA A 12 -14.53 -10.06 -0.94
CA ALA A 12 -14.92 -10.68 0.32
C ALA A 12 -16.40 -11.11 0.33
N LYS A 13 -17.32 -10.26 -0.14
CA LYS A 13 -18.76 -10.59 -0.24
C LYS A 13 -19.04 -11.76 -1.19
N VAL A 14 -18.36 -11.80 -2.33
CA VAL A 14 -18.52 -12.90 -3.29
C VAL A 14 -17.95 -14.19 -2.70
N LEU A 15 -16.77 -14.15 -2.09
CA LEU A 15 -16.17 -15.30 -1.41
C LEU A 15 -17.04 -15.83 -0.28
N ALA A 16 -17.66 -14.96 0.53
CA ALA A 16 -18.60 -15.37 1.58
C ALA A 16 -19.83 -16.09 1.02
N THR A 17 -20.26 -15.70 -0.19
CA THR A 17 -21.37 -16.37 -0.89
C THR A 17 -20.93 -17.71 -1.49
N LEU A 18 -19.69 -17.79 -2.00
CA LEU A 18 -19.13 -19.02 -2.59
C LEU A 18 -18.77 -20.07 -1.54
N ASN A 19 -18.28 -19.61 -0.38
CA ASN A 19 -17.74 -20.39 0.72
C ASN A 19 -18.41 -19.94 2.05
N PRO A 20 -19.67 -20.32 2.30
CA PRO A 20 -20.37 -19.94 3.53
C PRO A 20 -19.70 -20.44 4.81
N HIS A 21 -18.83 -21.45 4.71
CA HIS A 21 -18.06 -22.02 5.81
C HIS A 21 -16.80 -21.24 6.17
N TRP A 22 -16.40 -20.23 5.39
CA TRP A 22 -15.24 -19.41 5.70
C TRP A 22 -15.55 -18.39 6.80
N GLU A 23 -14.67 -18.32 7.80
CA GLU A 23 -14.72 -17.30 8.85
C GLU A 23 -14.26 -15.93 8.32
N ASP A 24 -14.63 -14.86 9.03
CA ASP A 24 -14.29 -13.47 8.69
C ASP A 24 -12.79 -13.27 8.42
N GLU A 25 -11.92 -13.88 9.22
CA GLU A 25 -10.47 -13.78 9.04
C GLU A 25 -10.02 -14.43 7.72
N THR A 26 -10.59 -15.58 7.36
CA THR A 26 -10.29 -16.26 6.08
C THR A 26 -10.75 -15.41 4.91
N LEU A 27 -11.97 -14.85 5.01
CA LEU A 27 -12.53 -13.95 3.99
C LEU A 27 -11.67 -12.71 3.81
N PHE A 28 -11.26 -12.07 4.90
CA PHE A 28 -10.40 -10.90 4.87
C PHE A 28 -9.05 -11.21 4.22
N GLN A 29 -8.36 -12.27 4.65
CA GLN A 29 -7.03 -12.59 4.15
C GLN A 29 -7.05 -13.03 2.68
N GLU A 30 -8.03 -13.84 2.25
CA GLU A 30 -8.15 -14.22 0.84
C GLU A 30 -8.54 -13.03 -0.03
N ALA A 31 -9.47 -12.17 0.41
CA ALA A 31 -9.80 -10.95 -0.33
C ALA A 31 -8.61 -9.98 -0.42
N ARG A 32 -7.82 -9.83 0.65
CA ARG A 32 -6.58 -9.04 0.67
C ARG A 32 -5.55 -9.65 -0.29
N ARG A 33 -5.36 -10.97 -0.26
CA ARG A 33 -4.41 -11.69 -1.11
C ARG A 33 -4.75 -11.55 -2.59
N ILE A 34 -6.03 -11.65 -2.96
CA ILE A 34 -6.51 -11.42 -4.33
C ILE A 34 -6.27 -9.97 -4.74
N LEU A 35 -6.67 -8.99 -3.93
CA LEU A 35 -6.47 -7.58 -4.25
C LEU A 35 -4.99 -7.21 -4.45
N ILE A 36 -4.10 -7.75 -3.62
CA ILE A 36 -2.65 -7.56 -3.79
C ILE A 36 -2.19 -8.14 -5.14
N ALA A 37 -2.68 -9.32 -5.51
CA ALA A 37 -2.36 -9.92 -6.81
C ALA A 37 -2.87 -9.08 -7.99
N GLU A 38 -4.06 -8.50 -7.88
CA GLU A 38 -4.60 -7.56 -8.88
C GLU A 38 -3.72 -6.30 -9.02
N ILE A 39 -3.30 -5.71 -7.90
CA ILE A 39 -2.40 -4.54 -7.89
C ILE A 39 -1.05 -4.88 -8.52
N GLN A 40 -0.45 -6.01 -8.14
CA GLN A 40 0.81 -6.49 -8.72
C GLN A 40 0.68 -6.72 -10.22
N HIS A 41 -0.40 -7.38 -10.66
CA HIS A 41 -0.65 -7.66 -12.06
C HIS A 41 -0.85 -6.38 -12.88
N ILE A 42 -1.72 -5.46 -12.45
CA ILE A 42 -1.95 -4.17 -13.13
C ILE A 42 -0.65 -3.35 -13.20
N THR A 43 0.13 -3.34 -12.11
CA THR A 43 1.39 -2.58 -12.07
C THR A 43 2.37 -3.11 -13.12
N TYR A 44 2.60 -4.42 -13.16
CA TYR A 44 3.62 -4.99 -14.05
C TYR A 44 3.13 -5.22 -15.49
N ASP A 45 1.84 -5.51 -15.70
CA ASP A 45 1.29 -5.84 -17.02
C ASP A 45 0.73 -4.62 -17.75
N GLU A 46 0.23 -3.59 -17.05
CA GLU A 46 -0.30 -2.38 -17.67
C GLU A 46 0.60 -1.17 -17.40
N PHE A 47 0.82 -0.81 -16.15
CA PHE A 47 1.46 0.47 -15.79
C PHE A 47 2.92 0.55 -16.23
N LEU A 48 3.75 -0.43 -15.91
CA LEU A 48 5.17 -0.41 -16.28
C LEU A 48 5.41 -0.37 -17.78
N LYS A 49 4.54 -1.00 -18.60
CA LYS A 49 4.64 -0.94 -20.07
C LYS A 49 4.35 0.45 -20.64
N THR A 50 3.70 1.31 -19.86
CA THR A 50 3.48 2.72 -20.26
C THR A 50 4.67 3.63 -19.91
N ILE A 51 5.47 3.24 -18.91
CA ILE A 51 6.58 4.03 -18.37
C ILE A 51 7.92 3.62 -18.96
N LEU A 52 8.21 2.33 -18.94
CA LEU A 52 9.46 1.76 -19.43
C LEU A 52 9.36 1.52 -20.93
N ASP A 53 10.47 1.74 -21.63
CA ASP A 53 10.57 1.30 -23.02
C ASP A 53 10.53 -0.24 -23.10
N GLY A 54 10.10 -0.75 -24.26
CA GLY A 54 9.94 -2.19 -24.45
C GLY A 54 11.24 -2.99 -24.36
N VAL A 55 12.40 -2.37 -24.58
CA VAL A 55 13.71 -3.02 -24.45
C VAL A 55 14.05 -3.17 -22.97
N GLN A 56 13.95 -2.10 -22.19
CA GLN A 56 14.24 -2.14 -20.76
C GLN A 56 13.25 -3.02 -19.98
N TYR A 57 11.95 -2.96 -20.31
CA TYR A 57 10.93 -3.83 -19.72
C TYR A 57 11.28 -5.31 -19.88
N LYS A 58 11.76 -5.71 -21.07
CA LYS A 58 12.21 -7.06 -21.37
C LYS A 58 13.53 -7.42 -20.72
N ASN A 59 14.54 -6.55 -20.79
CA ASN A 59 15.86 -6.78 -20.20
C ASN A 59 15.81 -6.94 -18.68
N ALA A 60 14.92 -6.20 -18.02
CA ALA A 60 14.68 -6.34 -16.59
C ALA A 60 13.90 -7.62 -16.23
N GLY A 61 13.36 -8.36 -17.21
CA GLY A 61 12.58 -9.58 -16.98
C GLY A 61 11.25 -9.30 -16.30
N LEU A 62 10.59 -8.20 -16.67
CA LEU A 62 9.33 -7.77 -16.05
C LEU A 62 8.09 -8.32 -16.77
N GLU A 63 8.29 -9.04 -17.88
CA GLU A 63 7.20 -9.68 -18.63
C GLU A 63 6.45 -10.70 -17.75
N ILE A 64 5.13 -10.59 -17.79
CA ILE A 64 4.21 -11.54 -17.16
C ILE A 64 3.93 -12.66 -18.17
N ASP A 65 4.09 -13.91 -17.73
CA ASP A 65 3.76 -15.07 -18.57
C ASP A 65 2.22 -15.14 -18.69
N PRO A 66 1.62 -15.31 -19.88
CA PRO A 66 0.17 -15.39 -20.01
C PRO A 66 -0.47 -16.64 -19.38
N SER A 67 0.29 -17.70 -19.09
CA SER A 67 -0.28 -19.01 -18.67
C SER A 67 0.56 -19.80 -17.66
N GLY A 68 1.79 -19.39 -17.40
CA GLY A 68 2.73 -20.06 -16.51
C GLY A 68 2.78 -19.50 -15.09
N TYR A 69 3.49 -20.22 -14.25
CA TYR A 69 3.98 -19.73 -12.96
C TYR A 69 5.33 -19.04 -13.14
N PHE A 70 5.67 -18.17 -12.20
CA PHE A 70 6.99 -17.57 -12.08
C PHE A 70 7.85 -18.42 -11.12
N THR A 71 9.02 -18.83 -11.59
CA THR A 71 9.96 -19.67 -10.82
C THR A 71 11.25 -18.93 -10.46
N GLY A 72 11.26 -17.60 -10.56
CA GLY A 72 12.45 -16.78 -10.35
C GLY A 72 12.68 -16.33 -8.91
N TYR A 73 11.79 -16.66 -7.97
CA TYR A 73 11.92 -16.23 -6.57
C TYR A 73 13.28 -16.62 -5.97
N ASP A 74 13.96 -15.65 -5.34
CA ASP A 74 15.22 -15.84 -4.64
C ASP A 74 15.18 -15.12 -3.28
N SER A 75 15.21 -15.90 -2.20
CA SER A 75 15.21 -15.38 -0.84
C SER A 75 16.44 -14.55 -0.47
N LYS A 76 17.51 -14.58 -1.28
CA LYS A 76 18.71 -13.76 -1.07
C LYS A 76 18.58 -12.36 -1.66
N VAL A 77 17.58 -12.12 -2.50
CA VAL A 77 17.33 -10.81 -3.09
C VAL A 77 16.59 -9.95 -2.07
N ASP A 78 17.17 -8.79 -1.76
CA ASP A 78 16.48 -7.75 -0.99
C ASP A 78 15.53 -6.98 -1.92
N PRO A 79 14.20 -7.00 -1.68
CA PRO A 79 13.24 -6.22 -2.45
C PRO A 79 13.14 -4.76 -1.94
N GLY A 80 13.96 -4.36 -0.97
CA GLY A 80 14.04 -3.00 -0.45
C GLY A 80 14.13 -1.93 -1.54
N ILE A 81 13.51 -0.79 -1.27
CA ILE A 81 13.46 0.32 -2.22
C ILE A 81 14.75 1.11 -2.16
N GLU A 82 15.37 1.33 -3.31
CA GLU A 82 16.57 2.15 -3.43
C GLU A 82 16.27 3.62 -3.20
N ASN A 83 17.16 4.26 -2.47
CA ASN A 83 17.08 5.70 -2.19
C ASN A 83 17.07 6.53 -3.48
N SER A 84 17.86 6.12 -4.48
CA SER A 84 17.90 6.77 -5.79
C SER A 84 16.60 6.63 -6.58
N VAL A 85 15.88 5.53 -6.40
CA VAL A 85 14.59 5.28 -7.05
C VAL A 85 13.48 6.02 -6.30
N ALA A 86 13.46 5.95 -4.97
CA ALA A 86 12.47 6.63 -4.15
C ALA A 86 12.49 8.16 -4.36
N ILE A 87 13.66 8.78 -4.27
CA ILE A 87 13.78 10.25 -4.31
C ILE A 87 13.89 10.78 -5.75
N GLY A 88 14.61 10.07 -6.63
CA GLY A 88 14.83 10.50 -8.01
C GLY A 88 13.72 10.03 -8.95
N VAL A 89 13.64 8.71 -9.18
CA VAL A 89 12.84 8.14 -10.28
C VAL A 89 11.34 8.14 -10.00
N VAL A 90 10.90 7.80 -8.79
CA VAL A 90 9.46 7.78 -8.48
C VAL A 90 8.94 9.20 -8.33
N GLY A 91 9.75 10.12 -7.80
CA GLY A 91 9.42 11.54 -7.78
C GLY A 91 9.23 12.16 -9.18
N PHE A 92 9.78 11.58 -10.24
CA PHE A 92 9.44 11.94 -11.62
C PHE A 92 7.93 11.84 -11.89
N LEU A 93 7.20 10.91 -11.26
CA LEU A 93 5.74 10.82 -11.42
C LEU A 93 5.04 12.11 -11.01
N GLY A 94 5.67 12.93 -10.15
CA GLY A 94 5.20 14.27 -9.84
C GLY A 94 5.23 15.27 -11.01
N THR A 95 5.97 14.99 -12.08
CA THR A 95 5.91 15.77 -13.34
C THR A 95 4.55 15.69 -14.00
N THR A 96 3.80 14.63 -13.71
CA THR A 96 2.49 14.39 -14.31
C THR A 96 1.35 15.02 -13.52
N PHE A 97 1.64 15.78 -12.44
CA PHE A 97 0.62 16.53 -11.70
C PHE A 97 0.04 17.65 -12.53
N PRO A 98 -1.29 17.80 -12.66
CA PRO A 98 -1.87 18.98 -13.28
C PRO A 98 -1.47 20.26 -12.49
N PRO A 99 -1.24 21.39 -13.18
CA PRO A 99 -0.88 22.66 -12.52
C PRO A 99 -2.03 23.23 -11.67
N THR A 100 -3.27 22.82 -11.95
CA THR A 100 -4.44 23.12 -11.12
C THR A 100 -4.94 21.82 -10.47
N PRO A 101 -5.34 21.86 -9.18
CA PRO A 101 -5.97 20.71 -8.54
C PRO A 101 -7.20 20.27 -9.35
N VAL A 102 -7.34 18.95 -9.57
CA VAL A 102 -8.46 18.36 -10.35
C VAL A 102 -9.82 18.82 -9.80
N ASP A 103 -9.90 19.09 -8.50
CA ASP A 103 -11.08 19.63 -7.80
C ASP A 103 -11.53 21.02 -8.30
N GLN A 104 -10.64 21.83 -8.88
CA GLN A 104 -11.02 23.12 -9.48
C GLN A 104 -11.46 23.01 -10.94
N ALA A 105 -11.05 21.95 -11.65
CA ALA A 105 -11.56 21.66 -12.99
C ALA A 105 -13.00 21.11 -12.96
N THR A 106 -13.38 20.47 -11.86
CA THR A 106 -14.75 20.06 -11.55
C THR A 106 -15.27 20.82 -10.34
N SER A 107 -15.66 22.08 -10.54
CA SER A 107 -16.42 22.87 -9.57
C SER A 107 -17.50 22.01 -8.88
N THR A 108 -17.30 21.61 -7.63
CA THR A 108 -18.11 21.97 -6.46
C THR A 108 -17.59 21.33 -5.16
N LYS A 109 -17.15 22.20 -4.23
CA LYS A 109 -17.31 22.14 -2.75
C LYS A 109 -16.73 20.95 -1.95
N GLU A 110 -15.82 21.33 -1.04
CA GLU A 110 -15.56 20.75 0.29
C GLU A 110 -15.58 19.21 0.41
N VAL A 111 -14.37 18.66 0.45
CA VAL A 111 -13.91 17.25 0.56
C VAL A 111 -14.49 16.43 1.74
N ASN A 112 -15.50 16.90 2.47
CA ASN A 112 -16.00 16.25 3.70
C ASN A 112 -17.30 15.46 3.57
N LYS A 113 -17.86 15.25 2.37
CA LYS A 113 -18.96 14.30 2.12
C LYS A 113 -18.85 13.70 0.72
N PHE A 114 -18.12 12.60 0.57
CA PHE A 114 -18.16 11.80 -0.66
C PHE A 114 -19.51 11.07 -0.75
N GLU A 115 -20.45 11.58 -1.53
CA GLU A 115 -21.56 10.77 -2.05
C GLU A 115 -21.09 9.94 -3.26
N ASN A 116 -21.76 8.84 -3.58
CA ASN A 116 -21.34 7.92 -4.66
C ASN A 116 -21.24 8.61 -6.04
N SER A 117 -22.04 9.65 -6.29
CA SER A 117 -22.03 10.42 -7.54
C SER A 117 -20.75 11.21 -7.77
N ASP A 118 -20.03 11.57 -6.71
CA ASP A 118 -18.84 12.44 -6.78
C ASP A 118 -17.58 11.65 -7.16
N LEU A 119 -17.54 10.36 -6.82
CA LEU A 119 -16.44 9.50 -7.25
C LEU A 119 -16.54 9.19 -8.76
N ASP A 120 -17.74 8.94 -9.27
CA ASP A 120 -17.93 8.56 -10.68
C ASP A 120 -17.64 9.74 -11.62
N SER A 121 -18.01 10.97 -11.22
CA SER A 121 -17.69 12.20 -11.95
C SER A 121 -16.18 12.47 -11.95
N LEU A 122 -15.52 12.31 -10.80
CA LEU A 122 -14.07 12.42 -10.67
C LEU A 122 -13.36 11.39 -11.56
N LEU A 123 -13.74 10.12 -11.48
CA LEU A 123 -13.16 9.05 -12.30
C LEU A 123 -13.36 9.31 -13.80
N SER A 124 -14.54 9.78 -14.21
CA SER A 124 -14.79 10.18 -15.60
C SER A 124 -13.88 11.31 -16.05
N GLY A 125 -13.68 12.32 -15.21
CA GLY A 125 -12.75 13.42 -15.45
C GLY A 125 -11.32 12.93 -15.61
N LEU A 126 -10.86 12.04 -14.71
CA LEU A 126 -9.51 11.48 -14.76
C LEU A 126 -9.25 10.64 -16.02
N LEU A 127 -10.28 9.93 -16.51
CA LEU A 127 -10.16 9.05 -17.68
C LEU A 127 -10.02 9.82 -18.99
N VAL A 128 -10.64 10.99 -19.12
CA VAL A 128 -10.67 11.78 -20.38
C VAL A 128 -9.61 12.88 -20.39
N SER A 129 -9.22 13.36 -19.21
CA SER A 129 -8.24 14.45 -19.10
C SER A 129 -6.82 13.95 -19.31
N SER A 130 -6.04 14.69 -20.08
CA SER A 130 -4.61 14.47 -20.28
C SER A 130 -3.80 14.83 -19.03
N THR A 131 -2.79 14.04 -18.70
CA THR A 131 -1.72 14.50 -17.80
C THR A 131 -0.90 15.58 -18.48
N PRO A 132 -0.32 16.54 -17.76
CA PRO A 132 0.77 17.35 -18.28
C PRO A 132 1.99 16.50 -18.60
N THR A 133 2.71 16.91 -19.64
CA THR A 133 4.00 16.32 -20.04
C THR A 133 5.08 16.63 -19.01
N LEU A 134 5.01 17.84 -18.44
CA LEU A 134 5.92 18.33 -17.41
C LEU A 134 5.24 19.51 -16.69
N SER A 135 4.64 19.33 -15.50
CA SER A 135 4.02 20.45 -14.77
C SER A 135 4.89 21.01 -13.66
N SER A 136 4.77 22.31 -13.48
CA SER A 136 5.19 23.03 -12.31
C SER A 136 4.12 22.78 -11.26
N ALA A 137 4.33 21.86 -10.32
CA ALA A 137 3.35 21.59 -9.27
C ALA A 137 3.35 22.76 -8.24
N PHE A 138 2.99 23.98 -8.67
CA PHE A 138 2.79 25.12 -7.79
C PHE A 138 1.41 25.03 -7.15
N GLY A 139 1.36 24.72 -5.86
CA GLY A 139 0.11 24.80 -5.08
C GLY A 139 -0.41 26.24 -4.99
N SER A 140 -1.73 26.41 -5.04
CA SER A 140 -2.42 27.71 -5.10
C SER A 140 -2.61 28.43 -3.75
N GLU A 141 -1.73 28.25 -2.78
CA GLU A 141 -1.74 29.00 -1.51
C GLU A 141 -0.34 29.49 -1.14
N GLU A 142 -0.26 30.46 -0.23
CA GLU A 142 0.95 31.19 0.24
C GLU A 142 2.12 30.30 0.72
N ALA A 143 1.94 28.98 0.79
CA ALA A 143 2.96 27.95 0.97
C ALA A 143 3.24 27.16 -0.34
N SER A 144 3.29 27.83 -1.49
CA SER A 144 3.57 27.22 -2.78
C SER A 144 4.95 26.54 -2.77
N ARG A 145 4.96 25.21 -2.67
CA ARG A 145 6.17 24.38 -2.72
C ARG A 145 6.54 24.20 -4.19
N ASP A 146 7.70 24.72 -4.57
CA ASP A 146 8.37 24.28 -5.79
C ASP A 146 8.78 22.82 -5.59
N LEU A 147 7.99 21.88 -6.13
CA LEU A 147 8.23 20.44 -5.99
C LEU A 147 9.59 20.04 -6.57
N TRP A 148 10.04 20.69 -7.66
CA TRP A 148 11.31 20.39 -8.30
C TRP A 148 12.50 20.83 -7.47
N ALA A 149 12.45 22.07 -6.98
CA ALA A 149 13.46 22.55 -6.05
C ALA A 149 13.47 21.71 -4.77
N TYR A 150 12.31 21.27 -4.29
CA TYR A 150 12.19 20.38 -3.14
C TYR A 150 12.87 19.03 -3.41
N MET A 151 12.62 18.40 -4.57
CA MET A 151 13.24 17.13 -4.94
C MET A 151 14.77 17.25 -5.05
N VAL A 152 15.28 18.24 -5.76
CA VAL A 152 16.74 18.49 -5.83
C VAL A 152 17.34 18.69 -4.44
N GLN A 153 16.65 19.45 -3.57
CA GLN A 153 17.09 19.67 -2.20
C GLN A 153 17.07 18.37 -1.37
N GLN A 154 16.06 17.52 -1.58
CA GLN A 154 15.94 16.21 -0.95
C GLN A 154 17.03 15.24 -1.42
N GLU A 155 17.39 15.23 -2.71
CA GLU A 155 18.51 14.43 -3.22
C GLU A 155 19.84 14.81 -2.54
N ARG A 156 20.07 16.12 -2.34
CA ARG A 156 21.25 16.64 -1.66
C ARG A 156 21.26 16.29 -0.17
N ASP A 157 20.11 16.35 0.50
CA ASP A 157 19.94 15.92 1.90
C ASP A 157 20.14 14.41 2.07
N HIS A 158 19.72 13.61 1.09
CA HIS A 158 19.91 12.17 1.08
C HIS A 158 21.33 11.75 0.64
N GLY A 159 22.16 12.72 0.25
CA GLY A 159 23.53 12.50 -0.20
C GLY A 159 23.59 11.66 -1.47
N LEU A 160 22.64 11.80 -2.40
CA LEU A 160 22.72 11.07 -3.67
C LEU A 160 23.92 11.57 -4.50
N PRO A 161 24.72 10.66 -5.10
CA PRO A 161 25.74 11.03 -6.07
C PRO A 161 25.15 11.77 -7.28
N GLY A 162 26.01 12.48 -8.02
CA GLY A 162 25.58 13.15 -9.24
C GLY A 162 25.12 12.16 -10.33
N TYR A 163 24.23 12.63 -11.20
CA TYR A 163 23.63 11.92 -12.32
C TYR A 163 24.62 11.08 -13.15
N ALA A 164 25.81 11.62 -13.44
CA ALA A 164 26.85 10.92 -14.20
C ALA A 164 27.25 9.56 -13.59
N LYS A 165 27.18 9.40 -12.26
CA LYS A 165 27.51 8.14 -11.59
C LYS A 165 26.43 7.08 -11.77
N TYR A 166 25.16 7.48 -11.85
CA TYR A 166 24.07 6.58 -12.15
C TYR A 166 24.08 6.15 -13.62
N ARG A 167 24.39 7.06 -14.55
CA ARG A 167 24.65 6.70 -15.95
C ARG A 167 25.73 5.63 -16.09
N GLU A 168 26.86 5.83 -15.40
CA GLU A 168 27.97 4.87 -15.39
C GLU A 168 27.52 3.51 -14.84
N ARG A 169 26.76 3.49 -13.73
CA ARG A 169 26.19 2.27 -13.14
C ARG A 169 25.19 1.57 -14.06
N CYS A 170 24.49 2.32 -14.91
CA CYS A 170 23.57 1.80 -15.93
C CYS A 170 24.26 1.42 -17.25
N GLY A 171 25.58 1.54 -17.34
CA GLY A 171 26.34 1.21 -18.55
C GLY A 171 26.19 2.22 -19.69
N LEU A 172 25.74 3.44 -19.40
CA LEU A 172 25.50 4.52 -20.38
C LEU A 172 26.73 5.41 -20.64
N GLY A 173 27.92 4.90 -20.30
CA GLY A 173 29.19 5.60 -20.45
C GLY A 173 29.53 6.56 -19.30
N THR A 174 30.78 7.02 -19.27
CA THR A 174 31.28 8.00 -18.29
C THR A 174 31.16 9.42 -18.85
N SER A 175 30.55 10.33 -18.10
CA SER A 175 30.41 11.74 -18.50
C SER A 175 31.57 12.57 -17.98
N LYS A 176 32.57 12.85 -18.83
CA LYS A 176 33.69 13.73 -18.49
C LYS A 176 33.38 15.17 -18.87
N ASN A 177 32.75 15.36 -20.02
CA ASN A 177 32.28 16.63 -20.53
C ASN A 177 30.77 16.58 -20.76
N PHE A 178 30.12 17.73 -20.85
CA PHE A 178 28.68 17.81 -21.13
C PHE A 178 28.31 17.30 -22.53
N SER A 179 29.23 17.38 -23.50
CA SER A 179 29.08 16.76 -24.82
C SER A 179 28.86 15.25 -24.77
N ASP A 180 29.36 14.58 -23.73
CA ASP A 180 29.21 13.12 -23.55
C ASP A 180 27.75 12.74 -23.19
N LEU A 181 26.89 13.73 -22.95
CA LEU A 181 25.45 13.55 -22.64
C LEU A 181 24.57 13.62 -23.90
N ALA A 182 25.13 13.93 -25.06
CA ALA A 182 24.39 14.14 -26.31
C ALA A 182 23.63 12.90 -26.83
N ASP A 183 23.96 11.71 -26.33
CA ASP A 183 23.24 10.48 -26.66
C ASP A 183 21.86 10.42 -26.00
N ASP A 184 21.61 11.19 -24.94
CA ASP A 184 20.35 11.17 -24.16
C ASP A 184 19.69 12.54 -24.01
N ILE A 185 20.49 13.59 -23.95
CA ILE A 185 20.03 14.95 -23.65
C ILE A 185 20.12 15.79 -24.93
N SER A 186 19.06 16.53 -25.21
CA SER A 186 19.02 17.43 -26.37
C SER A 186 20.11 18.51 -26.28
N SER A 187 20.55 19.05 -27.42
CA SER A 187 21.55 20.12 -27.44
C SER A 187 21.13 21.36 -26.62
N ALA A 188 19.83 21.66 -26.57
CA ALA A 188 19.29 22.73 -25.73
C ALA A 188 19.39 22.38 -24.24
N GLY A 189 19.04 21.15 -23.85
CA GLY A 189 19.18 20.68 -22.47
C GLY A 189 20.65 20.66 -22.00
N ILE A 190 21.57 20.27 -22.89
CA ILE A 190 23.02 20.32 -22.60
C ILE A 190 23.47 21.76 -22.35
N ALA A 191 23.06 22.71 -23.21
CA ALA A 191 23.41 24.12 -23.02
C ALA A 191 22.88 24.66 -21.68
N SER A 192 21.65 24.29 -21.29
CA SER A 192 21.10 24.65 -19.98
C SER A 192 21.89 24.03 -18.82
N LEU A 193 22.33 22.77 -18.94
CA LEU A 193 23.16 22.12 -17.91
C LEU A 193 24.55 22.74 -17.81
N GLU A 194 25.16 23.14 -18.94
CA GLU A 194 26.44 23.85 -18.98
C GLU A 194 26.36 25.24 -18.34
N GLU A 195 25.23 25.92 -18.48
CA GLU A 195 24.98 27.22 -17.84
C GLU A 195 24.83 27.07 -16.31
N LEU A 196 24.16 26.00 -15.86
CA LEU A 196 23.87 25.77 -14.45
C LEU A 196 25.04 25.15 -13.67
N TYR A 197 25.73 24.18 -14.26
CA TYR A 197 26.71 23.35 -13.57
C TYR A 197 28.10 23.52 -14.19
N GLY A 198 29.12 23.61 -13.34
CA GLY A 198 30.51 23.66 -13.81
C GLY A 198 31.07 22.30 -14.29
N SER A 199 30.42 21.19 -13.91
CA SER A 199 30.84 19.83 -14.28
C SER A 199 29.63 18.91 -14.44
N PRO A 200 29.64 17.97 -15.41
CA PRO A 200 28.58 16.96 -15.54
C PRO A 200 28.47 16.04 -14.31
N ASN A 201 29.55 15.92 -13.51
CA ASN A 201 29.55 15.13 -12.28
C ASN A 201 28.79 15.79 -11.11
N ASP A 202 28.44 17.07 -11.25
CA ASP A 202 27.71 17.82 -10.23
C ASP A 202 26.20 17.86 -10.47
N VAL A 203 25.76 17.50 -11.68
CA VAL A 203 24.34 17.46 -12.08
C VAL A 203 23.58 16.55 -11.11
N ASP A 204 22.54 17.07 -10.46
CA ASP A 204 21.68 16.31 -9.56
C ASP A 204 20.94 15.20 -10.36
N LEU A 205 20.62 14.06 -9.73
CA LEU A 205 20.07 12.89 -10.43
C LEU A 205 18.73 13.25 -11.10
N VAL A 206 17.85 13.93 -10.38
CA VAL A 206 16.56 14.40 -10.93
C VAL A 206 16.75 15.39 -12.08
N ALA A 207 17.70 16.32 -11.96
CA ALA A 207 17.95 17.32 -13.01
C ALA A 207 18.43 16.66 -14.31
N GLY A 208 19.39 15.72 -14.20
CA GLY A 208 19.88 14.98 -15.35
C GLY A 208 18.84 14.03 -15.94
N GLY A 209 18.12 13.29 -15.10
CA GLY A 209 17.10 12.33 -15.54
C GLY A 209 15.90 12.97 -16.24
N LEU A 210 15.49 14.18 -15.80
CA LEU A 210 14.44 14.96 -16.47
C LEU A 210 14.88 15.55 -17.80
N MET A 211 16.17 15.83 -17.95
CA MET A 211 16.75 16.36 -19.19
C MET A 211 16.96 15.28 -20.25
N GLU A 212 16.91 14.00 -19.88
CA GLU A 212 16.92 12.91 -20.86
C GLU A 212 15.64 12.93 -21.70
N GLY A 213 15.78 12.76 -23.01
CA GLY A 213 14.66 12.45 -23.86
C GLY A 213 14.04 11.10 -23.49
N PRO A 214 12.71 10.92 -23.65
CA PRO A 214 12.05 9.66 -23.36
C PRO A 214 12.63 8.55 -24.25
N ALA A 215 12.92 7.39 -23.65
CA ALA A 215 13.33 6.22 -24.38
C ALA A 215 12.21 5.77 -25.35
N HIS A 216 12.58 5.11 -26.46
CA HIS A 216 11.64 4.77 -27.52
C HIS A 216 10.41 3.98 -27.01
N GLY A 217 9.25 4.65 -27.02
CA GLY A 217 7.98 4.05 -26.61
C GLY A 217 7.68 4.11 -25.11
N GLY A 218 8.63 4.56 -24.28
CA GLY A 218 8.46 4.81 -22.85
C GLY A 218 8.26 6.29 -22.52
N LEU A 219 8.10 6.57 -21.22
CA LEU A 219 7.99 7.93 -20.67
C LEU A 219 9.31 8.40 -20.05
N LEU A 220 10.11 7.47 -19.50
CA LEU A 220 11.37 7.77 -18.84
C LEU A 220 12.54 7.77 -19.83
N GLY A 221 13.57 8.56 -19.53
CA GLY A 221 14.88 8.43 -20.17
C GLY A 221 15.59 7.12 -19.81
N ARG A 222 16.73 6.83 -20.46
CA ARG A 222 17.46 5.57 -20.30
C ARG A 222 17.97 5.35 -18.87
N THR A 223 18.42 6.39 -18.17
CA THR A 223 18.94 6.26 -16.80
C THR A 223 17.81 5.91 -15.83
N PHE A 224 16.70 6.64 -15.88
CA PHE A 224 15.54 6.37 -15.02
C PHE A 224 14.87 5.02 -15.35
N SER A 225 14.81 4.64 -16.63
CA SER A 225 14.32 3.32 -17.05
C SER A 225 15.19 2.19 -16.49
N CYS A 226 16.52 2.35 -16.53
CA CYS A 226 17.46 1.41 -15.92
C CYS A 226 17.21 1.23 -14.41
N LEU A 227 17.19 2.34 -13.66
CA LEU A 227 17.03 2.32 -12.20
C LEU A 227 15.68 1.72 -11.77
N LEU A 228 14.58 2.15 -12.41
CA LEU A 228 13.25 1.62 -12.11
C LEU A 228 13.12 0.14 -12.49
N GLY A 229 13.67 -0.25 -13.64
CA GLY A 229 13.65 -1.63 -14.10
C GLY A 229 14.39 -2.58 -13.16
N GLU A 230 15.59 -2.18 -12.69
CA GLU A 230 16.35 -2.95 -11.71
C GLU A 230 15.62 -3.05 -10.36
N GLN A 231 14.99 -1.96 -9.90
CA GLN A 231 14.20 -1.96 -8.66
C GLN A 231 13.04 -2.95 -8.72
N LEU A 232 12.21 -2.86 -9.76
CA LEU A 232 10.99 -3.66 -9.89
C LEU A 232 11.35 -5.13 -10.14
N LYS A 233 12.48 -5.39 -10.82
CA LYS A 233 13.03 -6.76 -10.92
C LYS A 233 13.30 -7.36 -9.55
N ARG A 234 13.94 -6.62 -8.63
CA ARG A 234 14.20 -7.12 -7.27
C ARG A 234 12.94 -7.28 -6.44
N VAL A 235 11.98 -6.36 -6.56
CA VAL A 235 10.69 -6.50 -5.88
C VAL A 235 10.02 -7.80 -6.32
N ARG A 236 9.98 -8.10 -7.61
CA ARG A 236 9.43 -9.37 -8.13
C ARG A 236 10.22 -10.60 -7.64
N LEU A 237 11.56 -10.56 -7.71
CA LEU A 237 12.42 -11.71 -7.35
C LEU A 237 12.48 -11.98 -5.84
N GLY A 238 12.51 -10.95 -5.01
CA GLY A 238 12.63 -11.05 -3.55
C GLY A 238 11.30 -11.25 -2.83
N ASP A 239 10.18 -11.12 -3.55
CA ASP A 239 8.84 -11.26 -2.99
C ASP A 239 8.38 -12.72 -2.95
N ARG A 240 8.42 -13.32 -1.76
CA ARG A 240 7.94 -14.67 -1.51
C ARG A 240 6.48 -14.86 -1.91
N PHE A 241 5.67 -13.83 -1.79
CA PHE A 241 4.24 -13.91 -2.03
C PHE A 241 3.86 -13.29 -3.38
N TRP A 242 4.83 -13.12 -4.28
CA TRP A 242 4.57 -12.72 -5.67
C TRP A 242 3.49 -13.62 -6.26
N TYR A 243 2.46 -13.03 -6.85
CA TYR A 243 1.23 -13.74 -7.18
C TYR A 243 1.40 -14.89 -8.19
N GLU A 244 2.47 -14.92 -8.98
CA GLU A 244 2.75 -16.00 -9.92
C GLU A 244 3.61 -17.14 -9.34
N ASN A 245 4.07 -17.04 -8.10
CA ASN A 245 4.93 -18.05 -7.50
C ASN A 245 4.21 -19.42 -7.37
N ASP A 246 4.97 -20.51 -7.54
CA ASP A 246 4.47 -21.89 -7.55
C ASP A 246 4.80 -22.72 -6.30
N PHE A 247 5.11 -22.07 -5.18
CA PHE A 247 5.45 -22.78 -3.95
C PHE A 247 4.31 -22.76 -2.90
N PRO A 248 3.98 -23.93 -2.30
CA PRO A 248 3.01 -24.01 -1.22
C PRO A 248 3.51 -23.32 0.06
N PRO A 249 2.60 -22.83 0.93
CA PRO A 249 1.14 -22.85 0.79
C PRO A 249 0.54 -21.61 0.09
N ASN A 250 1.37 -20.68 -0.37
CA ASN A 250 0.96 -19.37 -0.88
C ASN A 250 0.73 -19.30 -2.40
N GLN A 251 0.97 -20.38 -3.14
CA GLN A 251 0.67 -20.44 -4.57
C GLN A 251 -0.84 -20.32 -4.85
N PHE A 252 -1.21 -19.61 -5.91
CA PHE A 252 -2.55 -19.72 -6.49
C PHE A 252 -2.64 -20.98 -7.37
N SER A 253 -3.83 -21.57 -7.48
CA SER A 253 -4.06 -22.61 -8.49
C SER A 253 -3.90 -22.04 -9.90
N LYS A 254 -3.70 -22.90 -10.91
CA LYS A 254 -3.57 -22.44 -12.30
C LYS A 254 -4.84 -21.75 -12.79
N GLU A 255 -5.99 -22.23 -12.33
CA GLU A 255 -7.30 -21.68 -12.64
C GLU A 255 -7.47 -20.30 -11.98
N GLN A 256 -7.10 -20.17 -10.71
CA GLN A 256 -7.07 -18.89 -9.99
C GLN A 256 -6.15 -17.87 -10.67
N LEU A 257 -4.93 -18.29 -11.02
CA LEU A 257 -3.95 -17.44 -11.68
C LEU A 257 -4.43 -16.99 -13.08
N ALA A 258 -5.07 -17.90 -13.83
CA ALA A 258 -5.65 -17.58 -15.12
C ALA A 258 -6.80 -16.56 -15.01
N GLU A 259 -7.54 -16.53 -13.90
CA GLU A 259 -8.54 -15.50 -13.62
C GLU A 259 -7.90 -14.16 -13.24
N ILE A 260 -6.89 -14.15 -12.37
CA ILE A 260 -6.15 -12.92 -11.98
C ILE A 260 -5.51 -12.25 -13.20
N LYS A 261 -4.92 -13.02 -14.11
CA LYS A 261 -4.28 -12.51 -15.35
C LYS A 261 -5.26 -11.89 -16.37
N LYS A 262 -6.56 -11.87 -16.08
CA LYS A 262 -7.58 -11.16 -16.88
C LYS A 262 -7.87 -9.76 -16.34
N VAL A 263 -7.43 -9.48 -15.12
CA VAL A 263 -7.76 -8.23 -14.43
C VAL A 263 -7.02 -7.08 -15.11
N THR A 264 -7.78 -6.05 -15.43
CA THR A 264 -7.25 -4.75 -15.85
C THR A 264 -7.79 -3.66 -14.95
N LEU A 265 -7.11 -2.51 -14.88
CA LEU A 265 -7.63 -1.36 -14.15
C LEU A 265 -8.98 -0.90 -14.73
N ALA A 266 -9.21 -1.05 -16.04
CA ALA A 266 -10.51 -0.84 -16.67
C ALA A 266 -11.60 -1.75 -16.09
N SER A 267 -11.28 -3.03 -15.89
CA SER A 267 -12.20 -4.00 -15.30
C SER A 267 -12.55 -3.66 -13.84
N LEU A 268 -11.56 -3.22 -13.05
CA LEU A 268 -11.75 -2.77 -11.67
C LEU A 268 -12.63 -1.54 -11.57
N LEU A 269 -12.43 -0.55 -12.47
CA LEU A 269 -13.28 0.62 -12.56
C LEU A 269 -14.73 0.21 -12.85
N CYS A 270 -14.95 -0.65 -13.84
CA CYS A 270 -16.29 -1.11 -14.22
C CYS A 270 -17.06 -1.88 -13.13
N VAL A 271 -16.37 -2.55 -12.20
CA VAL A 271 -17.04 -3.33 -11.14
C VAL A 271 -17.21 -2.58 -9.83
N ASN A 272 -16.46 -1.49 -9.61
CA ASN A 272 -16.45 -0.73 -8.35
C ASN A 272 -16.96 0.72 -8.45
N SER A 273 -17.33 1.17 -9.65
CA SER A 273 -17.89 2.50 -9.94
C SER A 273 -19.21 2.41 -10.71
N GLY A 274 -19.93 3.52 -10.84
CA GLY A 274 -21.12 3.64 -11.67
C GLY A 274 -20.84 3.87 -13.16
N LEU A 275 -19.58 3.76 -13.62
CA LEU A 275 -19.20 4.00 -15.01
C LEU A 275 -19.84 2.97 -15.96
N GLU A 276 -20.52 3.45 -17.01
CA GLU A 276 -21.10 2.59 -18.05
C GLU A 276 -20.09 2.25 -19.15
N ARG A 277 -19.14 3.16 -19.42
CA ARG A 277 -18.15 3.05 -20.49
C ARG A 277 -16.78 3.44 -19.98
N VAL A 278 -15.76 2.72 -20.45
CA VAL A 278 -14.35 3.00 -20.15
C VAL A 278 -13.47 2.52 -21.30
N GLN A 279 -12.36 3.20 -21.55
CA GLN A 279 -11.35 2.75 -22.49
C GLN A 279 -10.60 1.52 -21.95
N SER A 280 -10.09 0.66 -22.83
CA SER A 280 -9.39 -0.55 -22.38
C SER A 280 -8.03 -0.24 -21.76
N GLN A 281 -7.28 0.71 -22.32
CA GLN A 281 -5.99 1.16 -21.78
C GLN A 281 -6.22 2.46 -21.01
N VAL A 282 -6.55 2.35 -19.73
CA VAL A 282 -7.00 3.49 -18.91
C VAL A 282 -5.90 4.50 -18.61
N PHE A 283 -4.62 4.09 -18.65
CA PHE A 283 -3.48 5.00 -18.51
C PHE A 283 -3.25 5.88 -19.73
N LEU A 284 -3.89 5.56 -20.86
CA LEU A 284 -3.86 6.37 -22.06
C LEU A 284 -5.16 7.17 -22.18
N VAL A 285 -5.07 8.34 -22.82
CA VAL A 285 -6.27 9.09 -23.16
C VAL A 285 -7.14 8.30 -24.16
N PRO A 286 -8.47 8.56 -24.19
CA PRO A 286 -9.34 7.94 -25.18
C PRO A 286 -8.94 8.36 -26.60
N ASP A 287 -8.86 7.38 -27.50
CA ASP A 287 -8.64 7.61 -28.93
C ASP A 287 -9.75 6.91 -29.73
N PRO A 288 -10.42 7.57 -30.69
CA PRO A 288 -11.54 6.98 -31.42
C PRO A 288 -11.23 5.67 -32.15
N PHE A 289 -9.96 5.40 -32.46
CA PHE A 289 -9.54 4.25 -33.26
C PHE A 289 -8.75 3.22 -32.45
N LEU A 290 -7.84 3.66 -31.58
CA LEU A 290 -6.89 2.80 -30.88
C LEU A 290 -7.29 2.51 -29.42
N ASN A 291 -8.09 3.39 -28.79
CA ASN A 291 -8.43 3.28 -27.36
C ASN A 291 -9.81 3.85 -27.04
N ALA A 292 -10.81 3.53 -27.86
CA ALA A 292 -12.14 4.10 -27.72
C ALA A 292 -12.86 3.55 -26.47
N PRO A 293 -13.62 4.37 -25.72
CA PRO A 293 -14.39 3.88 -24.59
C PRO A 293 -15.45 2.86 -25.02
N VAL A 294 -15.38 1.66 -24.45
CA VAL A 294 -16.32 0.55 -24.69
C VAL A 294 -17.26 0.37 -23.51
N MET A 295 -18.37 -0.35 -23.69
CA MET A 295 -19.28 -0.62 -22.58
C MET A 295 -18.63 -1.53 -21.55
N CYS A 296 -18.83 -1.27 -20.25
CA CYS A 296 -18.30 -2.10 -19.17
C CYS A 296 -18.75 -3.57 -19.20
N LYS A 297 -19.78 -3.90 -19.98
CA LYS A 297 -20.25 -5.27 -20.23
C LYS A 297 -19.36 -6.05 -21.20
N THR A 298 -18.61 -5.37 -22.07
CA THR A 298 -17.72 -6.01 -23.05
C THR A 298 -16.32 -6.25 -22.47
N ILE A 299 -15.97 -5.56 -21.39
CA ILE A 299 -14.69 -5.74 -20.71
C ILE A 299 -14.72 -7.03 -19.91
N ARG A 300 -13.71 -7.88 -20.15
CA ARG A 300 -13.55 -9.15 -19.45
C ARG A 300 -13.35 -8.91 -17.96
N ARG A 301 -13.95 -9.77 -17.13
CA ARG A 301 -13.87 -9.69 -15.66
C ARG A 301 -13.31 -10.99 -15.11
N MET A 302 -12.61 -10.89 -13.99
CA MET A 302 -12.18 -12.03 -13.20
C MET A 302 -13.38 -12.77 -12.61
N SER A 303 -13.39 -14.10 -12.72
CA SER A 303 -14.33 -14.95 -11.99
C SER A 303 -13.71 -15.44 -10.69
N LEU A 304 -14.47 -15.40 -9.59
CA LEU A 304 -14.05 -15.95 -8.29
C LEU A 304 -14.44 -17.42 -8.11
N GLU A 305 -15.09 -18.06 -9.09
CA GLU A 305 -15.48 -19.47 -9.01
C GLU A 305 -14.32 -20.43 -8.70
N PRO A 306 -13.07 -20.22 -9.18
CA PRO A 306 -11.94 -21.08 -8.80
C PRO A 306 -11.56 -21.05 -7.31
N TRP A 307 -12.08 -20.10 -6.51
CA TRP A 307 -11.90 -20.07 -5.05
C TRP A 307 -12.99 -20.84 -4.30
N ARG A 308 -13.95 -21.45 -5.00
CA ARG A 308 -14.99 -22.27 -4.37
C ARG A 308 -14.38 -23.54 -3.77
N GLU A 309 -14.57 -23.72 -2.48
CA GLU A 309 -14.26 -24.94 -1.77
C GLU A 309 -15.51 -25.80 -1.57
N VAL A 310 -15.35 -27.12 -1.64
CA VAL A 310 -16.41 -28.04 -1.23
C VAL A 310 -16.36 -28.13 0.28
N GLY A 311 -17.08 -27.22 0.96
CA GLY A 311 -17.17 -27.20 2.42
C GLY A 311 -17.71 -28.54 2.98
N PRO A 312 -17.39 -28.88 4.24
CA PRO A 312 -18.07 -29.97 4.93
C PRO A 312 -19.57 -29.67 4.96
N ARG A 313 -20.41 -30.67 4.65
CA ARG A 313 -21.88 -30.51 4.66
C ARG A 313 -22.34 -30.08 6.05
N GLU A 314 -22.68 -28.80 6.22
CA GLU A 314 -23.21 -28.28 7.47
C GLU A 314 -24.48 -29.00 7.90
N LEU A 315 -24.56 -29.30 9.20
CA LEU A 315 -25.77 -29.80 9.83
C LEU A 315 -26.72 -28.62 10.06
N ILE A 316 -27.63 -28.36 9.12
CA ILE A 316 -28.66 -27.31 9.28
C ILE A 316 -29.65 -27.74 10.38
N VAL A 317 -29.49 -27.20 11.59
CA VAL A 317 -30.47 -27.33 12.66
C VAL A 317 -31.62 -26.37 12.38
N PRO A 318 -32.89 -26.83 12.27
CA PRO A 318 -34.03 -25.97 12.02
C PRO A 318 -34.13 -24.81 13.04
N PRO A 319 -34.40 -23.56 12.62
CA PRO A 319 -34.40 -22.39 13.51
C PRO A 319 -35.29 -22.55 14.77
N ARG A 320 -36.44 -23.21 14.61
CA ARG A 320 -37.36 -23.50 15.73
C ARG A 320 -36.77 -24.40 16.81
N LEU A 321 -35.85 -25.31 16.46
CA LEU A 321 -35.18 -26.17 17.42
C LEU A 321 -34.09 -25.41 18.17
N LEU A 322 -33.37 -24.52 17.47
CA LEU A 322 -32.36 -23.66 18.08
C LEU A 322 -32.99 -22.70 19.10
N ASP A 323 -34.09 -22.04 18.74
CA ASP A 323 -34.81 -21.12 19.63
C ASP A 323 -35.29 -21.83 20.91
N LEU A 324 -35.84 -23.05 20.76
CA LEU A 324 -36.30 -23.85 21.91
C LEU A 324 -35.14 -24.28 22.82
N SER A 325 -34.00 -24.66 22.24
CA SER A 325 -32.80 -25.04 22.98
C SER A 325 -32.17 -23.85 23.72
N VAL A 326 -32.19 -22.65 23.12
CA VAL A 326 -31.71 -21.42 23.75
C VAL A 326 -32.60 -21.00 24.92
N GLU A 327 -33.92 -21.05 24.79
CA GLU A 327 -34.83 -20.72 25.90
C GLU A 327 -34.66 -21.68 27.08
N LYS A 328 -34.51 -22.97 26.80
CA LYS A 328 -34.27 -23.98 27.85
C LYS A 328 -32.87 -23.85 28.49
N ALA A 329 -31.87 -23.41 27.73
CA ALA A 329 -30.55 -23.08 28.26
C ALA A 329 -30.60 -21.87 29.21
N LYS A 330 -31.40 -20.84 28.89
CA LYS A 330 -31.62 -19.68 29.78
C LYS A 330 -32.28 -20.09 31.11
N GLU A 331 -33.25 -21.00 31.08
CA GLU A 331 -33.84 -21.55 32.32
C GLU A 331 -32.81 -22.30 33.18
N SER A 332 -31.95 -23.10 32.54
CA SER A 332 -30.87 -23.83 33.23
C SER A 332 -29.82 -22.88 33.82
N LEU A 333 -29.47 -21.80 33.11
CA LEU A 333 -28.60 -20.75 33.62
C LEU A 333 -29.21 -20.08 34.86
N LYS A 334 -30.49 -19.74 34.80
CA LYS A 334 -31.19 -19.12 35.94
C LYS A 334 -31.18 -20.02 37.17
N LYS A 335 -31.44 -21.32 37.01
CA LYS A 335 -31.36 -22.31 38.11
C LYS A 335 -29.97 -22.38 38.74
N ARG A 336 -28.91 -22.26 37.94
CA ARG A 336 -27.53 -22.22 38.44
C ARG A 336 -27.27 -20.95 39.24
N GLN A 337 -27.69 -19.79 38.73
CA GLN A 337 -27.56 -18.51 39.45
C GLN A 337 -28.32 -18.52 40.79
N ASP A 338 -29.53 -19.08 40.80
CA ASP A 338 -30.31 -19.24 42.03
C ASP A 338 -29.60 -20.17 43.04
N MET A 339 -28.94 -21.23 42.56
CA MET A 339 -28.15 -22.13 43.38
C MET A 339 -26.91 -21.45 43.96
N GLU A 340 -26.17 -20.68 43.15
CA GLU A 340 -24.99 -19.92 43.59
C GLU A 340 -25.37 -18.91 44.69
N LYS A 341 -26.49 -18.21 44.52
CA LYS A 341 -27.06 -17.31 45.54
C LYS A 341 -27.39 -18.05 46.84
N LEU A 342 -28.02 -19.21 46.73
CA LEU A 342 -28.43 -20.01 47.89
C LEU A 342 -27.25 -20.65 48.63
N VAL A 343 -26.15 -20.97 47.94
CA VAL A 343 -24.88 -21.41 48.55
C VAL A 343 -24.25 -20.28 49.38
N PHE A 344 -24.28 -19.05 48.84
CA PHE A 344 -23.84 -17.85 49.55
C PHE A 344 -24.68 -17.57 50.79
N GLU A 345 -26.02 -17.53 50.66
CA GLU A 345 -26.94 -17.25 51.77
C GLU A 345 -26.88 -18.29 52.89
N ARG A 346 -26.60 -19.55 52.57
CA ARG A 346 -26.44 -20.63 53.56
C ARG A 346 -25.05 -20.66 54.21
N GLY A 347 -24.20 -19.66 53.95
CA GLY A 347 -22.87 -19.57 54.54
C GLY A 347 -21.92 -20.70 54.12
N ARG A 348 -22.20 -21.37 52.99
CA ARG A 348 -21.34 -22.43 52.44
C ARG A 348 -20.21 -21.85 51.59
N VAL A 349 -19.63 -20.76 52.05
CA VAL A 349 -18.51 -20.05 51.42
C VAL A 349 -17.33 -20.02 52.38
N VAL A 350 -16.13 -20.01 51.83
CA VAL A 350 -14.89 -20.03 52.60
C VAL A 350 -14.73 -18.72 53.37
N SER A 351 -14.35 -18.81 54.66
CA SER A 351 -14.14 -17.64 55.51
C SER A 351 -13.02 -16.73 54.96
N PRO A 352 -13.20 -15.39 54.95
CA PRO A 352 -12.21 -14.41 54.47
C PRO A 352 -10.80 -14.55 55.06
N ASP A 353 -10.70 -15.02 56.31
CA ASP A 353 -9.41 -15.10 57.02
C ASP A 353 -8.66 -16.42 56.79
N SER A 354 -9.28 -17.39 56.12
CA SER A 354 -8.71 -18.72 55.91
C SER A 354 -7.55 -18.71 54.91
N ALA A 355 -6.62 -19.66 55.08
CA ALA A 355 -5.52 -19.87 54.13
C ALA A 355 -6.02 -20.15 52.69
N ILE A 356 -7.19 -20.79 52.57
CA ILE A 356 -7.83 -21.09 51.28
C ILE A 356 -8.31 -19.81 50.59
N TRP A 357 -8.92 -18.88 51.33
CA TRP A 357 -9.33 -17.57 50.79
C TRP A 357 -8.12 -16.75 50.35
N LYS A 358 -7.04 -16.72 51.16
CA LYS A 358 -5.82 -15.98 50.82
C LYS A 358 -5.10 -16.55 49.59
N ALA A 359 -5.15 -17.88 49.40
CA ALA A 359 -4.59 -18.53 48.22
C ALA A 359 -5.39 -18.26 46.94
N SER A 360 -6.73 -18.12 47.01
CA SER A 360 -7.59 -17.87 45.85
C SER A 360 -7.53 -16.42 45.34
N GLY A 361 -6.97 -15.48 46.11
CA GLY A 361 -6.76 -14.09 45.70
C GLY A 361 -5.92 -13.94 44.41
N PHE A 362 -4.98 -14.87 44.15
CA PHE A 362 -4.18 -14.91 42.91
C PHE A 362 -4.93 -15.50 41.70
N GLN A 363 -6.11 -16.08 41.91
CA GLN A 363 -6.92 -16.76 40.90
C GLN A 363 -8.25 -16.05 40.63
N GLN A 364 -8.42 -14.80 41.11
CA GLN A 364 -9.65 -14.06 40.87
C GLN A 364 -9.79 -13.74 39.37
N PRO A 365 -10.87 -14.17 38.71
CA PRO A 365 -11.10 -13.86 37.31
C PRO A 365 -11.35 -12.36 37.15
N ASN A 366 -10.73 -11.74 36.15
CA ASN A 366 -11.02 -10.35 35.81
C ASN A 366 -12.38 -10.22 35.11
N ASP A 367 -12.90 -9.00 35.00
CA ASP A 367 -14.24 -8.75 34.43
C ASP A 367 -14.39 -9.26 32.99
N ALA A 368 -13.31 -9.30 32.20
CA ALA A 368 -13.33 -9.86 30.85
C ALA A 368 -13.50 -11.39 30.87
N ALA A 369 -12.77 -12.09 31.75
CA ALA A 369 -12.88 -13.53 31.92
C ALA A 369 -14.27 -13.95 32.42
N LEU A 370 -14.88 -13.18 33.33
CA LEU A 370 -16.25 -13.41 33.80
C LEU A 370 -17.29 -13.24 32.68
N ARG A 371 -17.12 -12.26 31.79
CA ARG A 371 -18.02 -12.07 30.63
C ARG A 371 -17.92 -13.22 29.63
N VAL A 372 -16.72 -13.70 29.36
CA VAL A 372 -16.49 -14.86 28.48
C VAL A 372 -17.09 -16.14 29.09
N ALA A 373 -16.88 -16.35 30.39
CA ALA A 373 -17.41 -17.51 31.10
C ALA A 373 -18.95 -17.58 31.07
N ASN A 374 -19.64 -16.45 31.28
CA ASN A 374 -21.11 -16.41 31.23
C ASN A 374 -21.66 -16.81 29.86
N THR A 375 -21.00 -16.39 28.78
CA THR A 375 -21.37 -16.75 27.40
C THR A 375 -21.10 -18.23 27.14
N SER A 376 -19.94 -18.72 27.59
CA SER A 376 -19.54 -20.14 27.44
C SER A 376 -20.52 -21.10 28.14
N ILE A 377 -21.02 -20.74 29.32
CA ILE A 377 -21.97 -21.57 30.08
C ILE A 377 -23.32 -21.69 29.34
N VAL A 378 -23.79 -20.61 28.70
CA VAL A 378 -25.02 -20.65 27.88
C VAL A 378 -24.84 -21.59 26.70
N LEU A 379 -23.70 -21.49 26.00
CA LEU A 379 -23.39 -22.36 24.85
C LEU A 379 -23.27 -23.83 25.25
N GLU A 380 -22.70 -24.11 26.42
CA GLU A 380 -22.65 -25.46 26.98
C GLU A 380 -24.05 -26.04 27.19
N PHE A 381 -24.97 -25.28 27.82
CA PHE A 381 -26.34 -25.74 28.04
C PHE A 381 -27.12 -25.92 26.73
N VAL A 382 -26.93 -25.04 25.75
CA VAL A 382 -27.51 -25.21 24.41
C VAL A 382 -27.00 -26.52 23.77
N THR A 383 -25.69 -26.78 23.87
CA THR A 383 -25.06 -27.98 23.32
C THR A 383 -25.56 -29.25 24.00
N GLN A 384 -25.65 -29.26 25.33
CA GLN A 384 -26.23 -30.39 26.09
C GLN A 384 -27.65 -30.67 25.65
N GLU A 385 -28.45 -29.63 25.39
CA GLU A 385 -29.84 -29.83 25.05
C GLU A 385 -30.07 -30.28 23.61
N LEU A 386 -29.29 -29.73 22.66
CA LEU A 386 -29.23 -30.26 21.31
C LEU A 386 -28.76 -31.73 21.34
N THR A 387 -27.72 -32.05 22.10
CA THR A 387 -27.20 -33.41 22.24
C THR A 387 -28.24 -34.36 22.84
N ASN A 388 -29.01 -33.95 23.85
CA ASN A 388 -30.11 -34.74 24.42
C ASN A 388 -31.24 -35.00 23.42
N LEU A 389 -31.55 -34.00 22.59
CA LEU A 389 -32.55 -34.10 21.51
C LEU A 389 -32.06 -35.02 20.38
N PHE A 390 -30.78 -34.95 20.01
CA PHE A 390 -30.18 -35.73 18.93
C PHE A 390 -29.78 -37.18 19.33
N LEU A 391 -29.37 -37.43 20.57
CA LEU A 391 -28.93 -38.75 21.07
C LEU A 391 -30.05 -39.58 21.73
N LEU A 392 -31.33 -39.19 21.61
CA LEU A 392 -32.50 -39.99 22.02
C LEU A 392 -32.52 -40.43 23.51
N LYS A 393 -32.20 -39.53 24.46
CA LYS A 393 -32.43 -39.78 25.91
C LYS A 393 -33.79 -39.25 26.43
N SER A 394 -34.74 -38.94 25.55
CA SER A 394 -36.07 -38.48 25.98
C SER A 394 -37.04 -39.66 26.22
N PRO A 395 -37.76 -39.71 27.36
CA PRO A 395 -38.71 -40.78 27.68
C PRO A 395 -40.01 -40.73 26.84
N ASN A 396 -40.26 -39.68 26.07
CA ASN A 396 -41.49 -39.52 25.28
C ASN A 396 -41.34 -39.99 23.82
N ARG A 397 -41.76 -41.24 23.57
CA ARG A 397 -41.65 -41.96 22.28
C ARG A 397 -42.45 -41.37 21.10
N THR A 398 -43.45 -40.53 21.33
CA THR A 398 -44.39 -40.06 20.29
C THR A 398 -43.90 -38.85 19.50
N ALA A 399 -43.11 -37.95 20.09
CA ALA A 399 -42.53 -36.80 19.38
C ALA A 399 -41.34 -37.19 18.47
N SER A 400 -40.60 -38.24 18.85
CA SER A 400 -39.40 -38.69 18.13
C SER A 400 -39.70 -39.38 16.79
N LEU A 401 -40.89 -39.96 16.63
CA LEU A 401 -41.30 -40.65 15.41
C LEU A 401 -41.64 -39.70 14.25
N ARG A 402 -42.09 -38.48 14.55
CA ARG A 402 -42.42 -37.47 13.52
C ARG A 402 -41.17 -36.75 12.99
N LEU A 403 -40.16 -36.55 13.85
CA LEU A 403 -38.84 -36.02 13.44
C LEU A 403 -38.01 -37.02 12.62
N LYS A 404 -38.12 -38.34 12.89
CA LYS A 404 -37.42 -39.39 12.12
C LYS A 404 -37.76 -39.41 10.63
N ARG A 405 -38.92 -38.90 10.20
CA ARG A 405 -39.32 -38.84 8.79
C ARG A 405 -38.76 -37.63 8.03
N GLN A 406 -38.26 -36.61 8.72
CA GLN A 406 -37.68 -35.40 8.09
C GLN A 406 -36.15 -35.42 8.01
N ALA A 407 -35.48 -36.29 8.78
CA ALA A 407 -34.04 -36.50 8.71
C ALA A 407 -33.71 -37.71 7.83
N LEU A 408 -33.88 -37.57 6.50
CA LEU A 408 -33.33 -38.54 5.55
C LEU A 408 -31.89 -38.14 5.23
N PHE A 409 -30.97 -39.08 5.45
CA PHE A 409 -29.52 -39.04 5.18
C PHE A 409 -28.64 -38.30 6.22
N LEU A 410 -28.23 -39.03 7.25
CA LEU A 410 -27.05 -38.67 8.06
C LEU A 410 -26.04 -39.83 8.09
N PRO A 411 -24.73 -39.55 7.97
CA PRO A 411 -23.68 -40.54 8.22
C PRO A 411 -23.64 -40.92 9.70
N ARG A 412 -23.16 -42.14 10.00
CA ARG A 412 -22.90 -42.60 11.36
C ARG A 412 -21.58 -42.00 11.86
N GLY A 413 -21.62 -41.06 12.81
CA GLY A 413 -20.45 -40.61 13.57
C GLY A 413 -20.70 -39.32 14.35
N PRO A 414 -20.09 -39.12 15.54
CA PRO A 414 -20.23 -37.89 16.32
C PRO A 414 -19.02 -36.97 16.09
N GLU A 415 -19.11 -36.06 15.12
CA GLU A 415 -18.27 -34.86 15.12
C GLU A 415 -19.18 -33.64 15.05
N LEU A 416 -19.57 -33.15 16.24
CA LEU A 416 -20.27 -31.90 16.47
C LEU A 416 -19.21 -30.82 16.78
N ASN A 417 -18.42 -30.46 15.78
CA ASN A 417 -17.64 -29.23 15.81
C ASN A 417 -18.25 -28.29 14.75
N ALA A 418 -18.49 -27.04 15.16
CA ALA A 418 -19.10 -25.95 14.38
C ALA A 418 -20.64 -25.93 14.31
N VAL A 419 -21.26 -25.41 15.38
CA VAL A 419 -22.45 -24.54 15.25
C VAL A 419 -22.04 -23.20 15.85
N PHE A 420 -21.77 -22.21 15.01
CA PHE A 420 -21.32 -20.88 15.43
C PHE A 420 -22.45 -19.86 15.21
N VAL A 421 -22.73 -19.03 16.22
CA VAL A 421 -23.76 -17.97 16.21
C VAL A 421 -23.07 -16.60 16.35
N GLY A 422 -22.02 -16.38 15.55
CA GLY A 422 -21.10 -15.25 15.66
C GLY A 422 -21.72 -13.88 15.32
N ASP A 423 -22.76 -13.86 14.48
CA ASP A 423 -23.30 -12.61 13.92
C ASP A 423 -24.18 -11.77 14.86
N ARG A 424 -24.21 -12.05 16.18
CA ARG A 424 -25.09 -11.34 17.12
C ARG A 424 -24.47 -10.86 18.42
N LEU A 425 -23.13 -10.72 18.49
CA LEU A 425 -22.46 -10.16 19.67
C LEU A 425 -21.56 -8.97 19.32
N PRO A 426 -21.51 -7.91 20.17
CA PRO A 426 -20.59 -6.80 19.99
C PRO A 426 -19.15 -7.23 20.30
N GLN A 427 -18.25 -6.97 19.35
CA GLN A 427 -16.82 -7.21 19.50
C GLN A 427 -16.18 -6.21 20.47
N PRO A 428 -15.24 -6.64 21.34
CA PRO A 428 -14.42 -5.71 22.09
C PRO A 428 -13.49 -4.93 21.14
N PRO A 429 -13.10 -3.68 21.48
CA PRO A 429 -12.11 -2.97 20.69
C PRO A 429 -10.78 -3.74 20.70
N PRO A 430 -9.98 -3.68 19.62
CA PRO A 430 -8.73 -4.41 19.53
C PRO A 430 -7.80 -4.00 20.67
N SER A 431 -7.44 -4.98 21.49
CA SER A 431 -6.39 -4.86 22.49
C SER A 431 -5.06 -4.61 21.79
N PHE A 432 -4.37 -3.55 22.18
CA PHE A 432 -2.97 -3.30 21.86
C PHE A 432 -2.14 -4.57 22.15
N CYS A 433 -1.50 -5.16 21.13
CA CYS A 433 -0.64 -6.32 21.31
C CYS A 433 0.68 -5.89 21.98
N PRO A 434 0.99 -6.34 23.22
CA PRO A 434 2.21 -5.94 23.93
C PRO A 434 3.48 -6.63 23.40
N ASP A 435 3.32 -7.70 22.62
CA ASP A 435 4.40 -8.41 21.92
C ASP A 435 4.20 -8.22 20.41
N GLY A 436 5.05 -7.42 19.77
CA GLY A 436 4.95 -7.13 18.34
C GLY A 436 5.14 -8.39 17.48
N GLU A 437 4.59 -8.39 16.24
CA GLU A 437 4.82 -9.46 15.23
C GLU A 437 6.31 -9.83 15.08
N GLU A 438 7.19 -8.86 15.33
CA GLU A 438 8.64 -8.90 15.10
C GLU A 438 9.43 -9.76 16.08
N THR A 439 8.85 -10.17 17.21
CA THR A 439 9.54 -11.01 18.21
C THR A 439 9.29 -12.51 17.99
N ARG A 440 8.43 -12.86 17.03
CA ARG A 440 8.03 -14.25 16.75
C ARG A 440 8.90 -14.87 15.66
N PRO A 441 9.25 -16.17 15.78
CA PRO A 441 9.93 -16.90 14.70
C PRO A 441 9.04 -16.97 13.46
N CYS A 442 9.65 -16.90 12.28
CA CYS A 442 8.92 -16.97 11.02
C CYS A 442 8.27 -18.35 10.81
N ASP A 443 6.99 -18.36 10.49
CA ASP A 443 6.27 -19.57 10.09
C ASP A 443 6.33 -19.74 8.55
N PRO A 444 7.10 -20.72 8.03
CA PRO A 444 7.15 -20.98 6.59
C PRO A 444 5.82 -21.49 6.03
N LYS A 445 4.91 -21.95 6.89
CA LYS A 445 3.58 -22.46 6.51
C LYS A 445 2.51 -21.36 6.50
N SER A 446 2.83 -20.12 6.85
CA SER A 446 1.86 -19.03 6.74
C SER A 446 1.52 -18.78 5.26
N PRO A 447 0.25 -18.93 4.84
CA PRO A 447 -0.18 -18.69 3.47
C PRO A 447 -0.36 -17.20 3.15
N PHE A 448 -0.40 -16.34 4.19
CA PHE A 448 -0.62 -14.90 4.07
C PHE A 448 0.57 -14.09 4.57
N ARG A 449 0.75 -12.92 3.94
CA ARG A 449 1.70 -11.89 4.37
C ARG A 449 1.25 -11.28 5.70
N THR A 450 2.18 -10.92 6.56
CA THR A 450 1.90 -10.07 7.72
C THR A 450 1.52 -8.66 7.29
N PHE A 451 0.99 -7.83 8.21
CA PHE A 451 0.71 -6.43 7.90
C PHE A 451 2.01 -5.65 7.72
N SER A 452 2.96 -5.84 8.65
CA SER A 452 4.25 -5.17 8.64
C SER A 452 5.20 -5.66 7.54
N GLY A 453 4.92 -6.81 6.93
CA GLY A 453 5.83 -7.49 6.03
C GLY A 453 6.95 -8.27 6.71
N TRP A 454 6.99 -8.30 8.05
CA TRP A 454 7.87 -9.19 8.80
C TRP A 454 7.67 -10.65 8.39
N CYS A 455 8.77 -11.39 8.16
CA CYS A 455 8.76 -12.77 7.69
C CYS A 455 8.16 -12.99 6.29
N ASN A 456 8.00 -11.93 5.49
CA ASN A 456 7.73 -12.11 4.06
C ASN A 456 8.91 -12.80 3.38
N ASN A 457 10.14 -12.53 3.80
CA ASN A 457 11.31 -13.31 3.43
C ASN A 457 11.76 -14.21 4.60
N LEU A 458 11.85 -15.52 4.38
CA LEU A 458 12.18 -16.49 5.43
C LEU A 458 13.67 -16.54 5.79
N ALA A 459 14.56 -16.16 4.85
CA ALA A 459 16.00 -16.13 5.08
C ALA A 459 16.42 -14.85 5.82
N ALA A 460 15.78 -13.73 5.50
CA ALA A 460 16.01 -12.42 6.09
C ALA A 460 14.65 -11.76 6.43
N PRO A 461 14.11 -11.95 7.65
CA PRO A 461 12.75 -11.51 8.01
C PRO A 461 12.44 -10.01 7.86
N HIS A 462 13.48 -9.19 7.74
CA HIS A 462 13.38 -7.73 7.58
C HIS A 462 13.33 -7.27 6.12
N PHE A 463 13.64 -8.13 5.15
CA PHE A 463 13.62 -7.78 3.73
C PHE A 463 12.19 -7.48 3.26
N GLY A 464 12.00 -6.31 2.63
CA GLY A 464 10.69 -5.85 2.15
C GLY A 464 9.66 -5.55 3.24
N LYS A 465 10.09 -5.36 4.48
CA LYS A 465 9.25 -4.96 5.60
C LYS A 465 8.93 -3.45 5.50
N GLU A 466 7.78 -3.02 6.01
CA GLU A 466 7.50 -1.59 6.20
C GLU A 466 8.47 -0.97 7.23
N LEU A 467 8.59 0.36 7.20
CA LEU A 467 9.46 1.14 8.09
C LEU A 467 10.94 0.69 8.05
N THR A 468 11.38 0.13 6.93
CA THR A 468 12.78 -0.11 6.64
C THR A 468 13.41 1.09 5.97
N LEU A 469 14.72 1.16 6.06
CA LEU A 469 15.52 2.16 5.39
C LEU A 469 15.52 1.90 3.89
N PHE A 470 15.72 2.95 3.11
CA PHE A 470 16.05 2.77 1.71
C PHE A 470 17.43 2.16 1.53
N ASP A 471 17.52 1.23 0.59
CA ASP A 471 18.78 0.70 0.12
C ASP A 471 19.58 1.76 -0.61
N ARG A 472 20.89 1.54 -0.71
CA ARG A 472 21.81 2.45 -1.39
C ARG A 472 22.60 1.72 -2.45
N LEU A 473 22.20 1.94 -3.70
CA LEU A 473 22.86 1.43 -4.90
C LEU A 473 24.28 1.97 -5.02
N LEU A 474 24.47 3.24 -4.65
CA LEU A 474 25.75 3.93 -4.62
C LEU A 474 25.97 4.51 -3.22
N ALA A 475 27.24 4.58 -2.80
CA ALA A 475 27.61 5.19 -1.54
C ALA A 475 27.15 6.66 -1.48
N PRO A 476 26.67 7.14 -0.32
CA PRO A 476 26.26 8.54 -0.18
C PRO A 476 27.44 9.49 -0.35
N LYS A 477 27.17 10.67 -0.90
CA LYS A 477 28.14 11.75 -1.08
C LYS A 477 27.69 13.00 -0.32
N TYR A 478 28.01 13.02 0.98
CA TYR A 478 27.88 14.20 1.83
C TYR A 478 29.09 15.12 1.70
N GLU A 479 28.89 16.41 1.95
CA GLU A 479 29.93 17.44 1.87
C GLU A 479 31.08 17.17 2.86
N ASP A 480 30.72 16.81 4.10
CA ASP A 480 31.64 16.44 5.18
C ASP A 480 31.95 14.93 5.23
N GLY A 481 31.39 14.16 4.29
CA GLY A 481 31.44 12.70 4.27
C GLY A 481 30.55 12.00 5.31
N ILE A 482 29.78 12.75 6.11
CA ILE A 482 29.00 12.22 7.24
C ILE A 482 27.51 12.53 7.06
N SER A 483 27.14 13.81 7.06
CA SER A 483 25.73 14.20 7.10
C SER A 483 25.41 15.55 6.49
N THR A 484 26.41 16.39 6.23
CA THR A 484 26.16 17.72 5.65
C THR A 484 25.72 17.56 4.20
N PRO A 485 24.53 18.05 3.81
CA PRO A 485 24.05 17.98 2.44
C PRO A 485 25.08 18.52 1.45
N ARG A 486 25.08 18.00 0.23
CA ARG A 486 26.04 18.42 -0.80
C ARG A 486 25.81 19.90 -1.17
N LEU A 487 26.83 20.74 -0.95
CA LEU A 487 26.74 22.20 -1.21
C LEU A 487 27.79 22.69 -2.20
N ARG A 488 28.92 21.97 -2.36
CA ARG A 488 29.99 22.35 -3.27
C ARG A 488 30.08 21.44 -4.50
N SER A 489 30.46 22.07 -5.60
CA SER A 489 30.87 21.44 -6.84
C SER A 489 32.18 20.69 -6.65
N VAL A 490 32.43 19.68 -7.49
CA VAL A 490 33.76 19.05 -7.59
C VAL A 490 34.89 20.02 -7.96
N LEU A 491 34.57 21.21 -8.47
CA LEU A 491 35.51 22.30 -8.76
C LEU A 491 35.74 23.23 -7.56
N GLY A 492 35.07 23.01 -6.42
CA GLY A 492 35.25 23.75 -5.16
C GLY A 492 34.32 24.96 -4.97
N GLY A 493 33.64 25.41 -6.02
CA GLY A 493 32.60 26.45 -5.97
C GLY A 493 31.26 25.94 -5.40
N PRO A 494 30.30 26.82 -5.10
CA PRO A 494 28.96 26.40 -4.67
C PRO A 494 28.19 25.71 -5.80
N LEU A 495 27.34 24.75 -5.46
CA LEU A 495 26.37 24.19 -6.40
C LEU A 495 25.26 25.20 -6.70
N PRO A 496 24.65 25.14 -7.90
CA PRO A 496 23.50 25.98 -8.23
C PRO A 496 22.35 25.75 -7.24
N SER A 497 21.61 26.81 -6.95
CA SER A 497 20.42 26.75 -6.08
C SER A 497 19.40 25.78 -6.70
N PRO A 498 18.75 24.90 -5.91
CA PRO A 498 17.65 24.06 -6.38
C PRO A 498 16.55 24.84 -7.08
N ARG A 499 16.30 26.09 -6.65
CA ARG A 499 15.31 26.97 -7.27
C ARG A 499 15.75 27.50 -8.63
N VAL A 500 17.05 27.74 -8.83
CA VAL A 500 17.58 28.10 -10.15
C VAL A 500 17.53 26.89 -11.07
N ILE A 501 17.87 25.70 -10.57
CA ILE A 501 17.75 24.47 -11.36
C ILE A 501 16.31 24.24 -11.80
N SER A 502 15.34 24.38 -10.90
CA SER A 502 13.94 24.14 -11.23
C SER A 502 13.44 25.10 -12.32
N THR A 503 13.80 26.38 -12.31
CA THR A 503 13.35 27.32 -13.36
C THR A 503 13.97 27.07 -14.73
N PHE A 504 15.15 26.44 -14.78
CA PHE A 504 15.84 26.09 -16.04
C PHE A 504 15.43 24.72 -16.58
N VAL A 505 15.29 23.72 -15.72
CA VAL A 505 14.86 22.36 -16.09
C VAL A 505 13.35 22.32 -16.33
N HIS A 506 12.61 23.19 -15.66
CA HIS A 506 11.16 23.27 -15.69
C HIS A 506 10.68 24.71 -15.94
N PRO A 507 10.53 25.13 -17.21
CA PRO A 507 9.86 26.38 -17.51
C PRO A 507 8.36 26.23 -17.23
N ASP A 508 7.75 27.26 -16.62
CA ASP A 508 6.33 27.29 -16.22
C ASP A 508 5.39 27.37 -17.44
N VAL A 509 5.33 26.30 -18.22
CA VAL A 509 4.52 26.20 -19.44
C VAL A 509 3.67 24.94 -19.37
N SER A 510 2.35 25.12 -19.28
CA SER A 510 1.40 24.01 -19.29
C SER A 510 1.34 23.38 -20.67
N HIS A 511 2.01 22.23 -20.82
CA HIS A 511 1.96 21.38 -22.02
C HIS A 511 1.30 20.04 -21.71
N PRO A 512 -0.03 19.90 -21.89
CA PRO A 512 -0.73 18.62 -21.76
C PRO A 512 -0.10 17.54 -22.65
N ASN A 513 0.20 16.40 -22.06
CA ASN A 513 0.63 15.21 -22.77
C ASN A 513 -0.56 14.64 -23.56
N GLN A 514 -0.37 14.49 -24.85
CA GLN A 514 -1.45 14.04 -25.74
C GLN A 514 -1.75 12.54 -25.63
N ARG A 515 -0.97 11.77 -24.85
CA ARG A 515 -1.02 10.31 -24.81
C ARG A 515 -1.53 9.75 -23.48
N TYR A 516 -1.17 10.33 -22.34
CA TYR A 516 -1.45 9.74 -21.02
C TYR A 516 -2.63 10.43 -20.32
N SER A 517 -3.50 9.65 -19.68
CA SER A 517 -4.67 10.16 -18.93
C SER A 517 -4.30 10.50 -17.48
N LEU A 518 -5.07 11.33 -16.78
CA LEU A 518 -4.83 11.64 -15.36
C LEU A 518 -4.93 10.41 -14.43
N VAL A 519 -5.54 9.30 -14.88
CA VAL A 519 -5.48 8.02 -14.16
C VAL A 519 -4.03 7.53 -14.02
N PHE A 520 -3.17 7.78 -15.02
CA PHE A 520 -1.74 7.46 -14.95
C PHE A 520 -1.07 8.16 -13.76
N MET A 521 -1.26 9.48 -13.63
CA MET A 521 -0.72 10.25 -12.51
C MET A 521 -1.25 9.72 -11.18
N GLN A 522 -2.57 9.48 -11.09
CA GLN A 522 -3.19 9.06 -9.84
C GLN A 522 -2.71 7.67 -9.39
N PHE A 523 -2.49 6.75 -10.33
CA PHE A 523 -1.90 5.44 -10.05
C PHE A 523 -0.42 5.55 -9.69
N GLY A 524 0.31 6.47 -10.33
CA GLY A 524 1.67 6.82 -9.97
C GLY A 524 1.81 7.32 -8.53
N GLN A 525 0.93 8.21 -8.07
CA GLN A 525 0.86 8.64 -6.66
C GLN A 525 0.58 7.49 -5.71
N PHE A 526 -0.33 6.58 -6.11
CA PHE A 526 -0.64 5.42 -5.29
C PHE A 526 0.61 4.57 -5.07
N LEU A 527 1.39 4.31 -6.13
CA LEU A 527 2.66 3.58 -6.00
C LEU A 527 3.71 4.36 -5.22
N ASP A 528 3.86 5.67 -5.46
CA ASP A 528 4.80 6.53 -4.74
C ASP A 528 4.53 6.48 -3.22
N HIS A 529 3.29 6.73 -2.81
CA HIS A 529 2.92 6.70 -1.39
C HIS A 529 3.05 5.31 -0.75
N ASP A 530 2.97 4.23 -1.53
CA ASP A 530 3.14 2.85 -1.04
C ASP A 530 4.62 2.51 -0.80
N VAL A 531 5.55 3.07 -1.58
CA VAL A 531 6.96 2.60 -1.60
C VAL A 531 8.02 3.64 -1.21
N THR A 532 7.71 4.95 -1.17
CA THR A 532 8.73 6.02 -1.03
C THR A 532 8.53 6.95 0.18
N MET A 533 7.57 6.67 1.07
CA MET A 533 7.26 7.56 2.18
C MET A 533 8.49 7.81 3.08
N THR A 534 8.98 9.04 3.08
CA THR A 534 10.13 9.48 3.89
C THR A 534 9.68 10.43 5.00
N PRO A 535 9.85 10.10 6.29
CA PRO A 535 9.49 11.00 7.37
C PRO A 535 10.52 12.13 7.54
N VAL A 536 10.06 13.32 7.92
CA VAL A 536 10.90 14.50 8.19
C VAL A 536 10.98 14.81 9.69
N HIS A 537 11.99 15.58 10.09
CA HIS A 537 12.14 16.02 11.47
C HIS A 537 10.91 16.78 12.01
N ARG A 538 10.61 16.54 13.29
CA ARG A 538 9.57 17.26 14.06
C ARG A 538 10.20 17.89 15.29
N GLY A 539 9.65 19.02 15.73
CA GLY A 539 10.04 19.67 16.97
C GLY A 539 9.48 18.98 18.22
N PHE A 540 9.69 19.61 19.38
CA PHE A 540 9.18 19.14 20.66
C PHE A 540 7.67 18.85 20.60
N GLN A 541 7.25 17.72 21.19
CA GLN A 541 5.86 17.21 21.14
C GLN A 541 5.31 17.03 19.71
N LYS A 542 6.15 16.64 18.75
CA LYS A 542 5.79 16.43 17.34
C LYS A 542 5.31 17.71 16.63
N SER A 543 5.74 18.88 17.11
CA SER A 543 5.41 20.16 16.45
C SER A 543 5.99 20.24 15.03
N VAL A 544 5.29 20.95 14.16
CA VAL A 544 5.75 21.21 12.78
C VAL A 544 6.78 22.34 12.81
N LEU A 545 7.95 22.11 12.20
CA LEU A 545 9.00 23.12 12.11
C LEU A 545 8.67 24.14 11.01
N ASP A 546 8.71 25.44 11.33
CA ASP A 546 8.54 26.53 10.36
C ASP A 546 9.89 26.96 9.80
N CYS A 547 10.35 26.25 8.77
CA CYS A 547 11.64 26.52 8.12
C CYS A 547 11.54 27.50 6.95
N ARG A 548 10.56 28.43 6.94
CA ARG A 548 10.41 29.44 5.86
C ARG A 548 11.49 30.52 5.88
N SER A 549 12.02 30.86 7.06
CA SER A 549 13.08 31.86 7.18
C SER A 549 14.42 31.28 6.71
N CYS A 550 15.23 32.07 5.97
CA CYS A 550 16.52 31.61 5.46
C CYS A 550 17.56 31.30 6.55
N ASP A 551 17.39 31.85 7.75
CA ASP A 551 18.22 31.61 8.95
C ASP A 551 17.59 30.59 9.91
N SER A 552 16.55 29.86 9.47
CA SER A 552 15.82 28.90 10.29
C SER A 552 16.67 27.74 10.82
N SER A 553 17.77 27.40 10.14
CA SER A 553 18.76 26.43 10.63
C SER A 553 19.35 26.83 11.99
N HIS A 554 19.46 28.14 12.26
CA HIS A 554 20.02 28.66 13.50
C HIS A 554 18.93 29.13 14.49
N GLN A 555 17.80 29.63 14.00
CA GLN A 555 16.75 30.22 14.84
C GLN A 555 15.63 29.25 15.23
N VAL A 556 15.34 28.26 14.38
CA VAL A 556 14.19 27.35 14.56
C VAL A 556 14.67 25.96 14.92
N HIS A 557 15.46 25.32 14.05
CA HIS A 557 15.97 23.97 14.27
C HIS A 557 17.17 23.70 13.34
N PRO A 558 18.23 22.99 13.79
CA PRO A 558 19.40 22.66 12.94
C PRO A 558 19.04 21.87 11.67
N GLU A 559 17.92 21.13 11.71
CA GLU A 559 17.41 20.34 10.57
C GLU A 559 16.55 21.15 9.59
N CYS A 560 16.40 22.46 9.80
CA CYS A 560 15.87 23.34 8.77
C CYS A 560 16.94 23.56 7.69
N PHE A 561 16.61 23.28 6.43
CA PHE A 561 17.51 23.48 5.29
C PHE A 561 16.81 24.22 4.14
N PRO A 562 16.40 25.49 4.38
CA PRO A 562 15.59 26.29 3.46
C PRO A 562 16.26 26.52 2.11
N ILE A 563 15.46 26.65 1.05
CA ILE A 563 15.93 26.91 -0.32
C ILE A 563 15.80 28.42 -0.61
N PRO A 564 16.92 29.15 -0.80
CA PRO A 564 16.87 30.59 -1.10
C PRO A 564 16.26 30.89 -2.47
N VAL A 565 15.34 31.86 -2.51
CA VAL A 565 14.80 32.41 -3.76
C VAL A 565 15.80 33.42 -4.33
N PRO A 566 16.33 33.22 -5.55
CA PRO A 566 17.31 34.11 -6.14
C PRO A 566 16.68 35.46 -6.55
N PRO A 567 17.48 36.54 -6.66
CA PRO A 567 17.04 37.77 -7.32
C PRO A 567 16.62 37.50 -8.77
N GLY A 568 15.52 38.09 -9.21
CA GLY A 568 15.02 37.94 -10.59
C GLY A 568 14.27 36.62 -10.85
N ASP A 569 13.90 35.89 -9.80
CA ASP A 569 13.01 34.73 -9.91
C ASP A 569 11.68 35.13 -10.61
N PRO A 570 11.21 34.34 -11.60
CA PRO A 570 10.03 34.70 -12.38
C PRO A 570 8.71 34.56 -11.61
N PHE A 571 8.68 33.83 -10.50
CA PHE A 571 7.45 33.48 -9.79
C PHE A 571 7.43 34.02 -8.35
N PHE A 572 8.52 33.88 -7.61
CA PHE A 572 8.60 34.28 -6.21
C PHE A 572 9.31 35.63 -6.06
N PRO A 573 8.74 36.62 -5.35
CA PRO A 573 9.50 37.81 -4.99
C PRO A 573 10.72 37.41 -4.13
N PRO A 574 11.92 37.95 -4.39
CA PRO A 574 13.14 37.57 -3.68
C PRO A 574 13.14 38.01 -2.21
N MET A 575 12.22 38.91 -1.83
CA MET A 575 12.05 39.42 -0.47
C MET A 575 10.63 39.17 0.01
N ASP A 576 10.50 38.85 1.28
CA ASP A 576 9.23 38.73 2.00
C ASP A 576 9.29 39.59 3.27
N PHE A 577 8.39 40.57 3.40
CA PHE A 577 8.39 41.58 4.47
C PHE A 577 9.75 42.22 4.79
N GLY A 578 10.57 42.48 3.77
CA GLY A 578 11.89 43.10 3.91
C GLY A 578 13.02 42.15 4.30
N ARG A 579 12.78 40.84 4.34
CA ARG A 579 13.79 39.79 4.56
C ARG A 579 13.95 38.92 3.30
N PRO A 580 15.10 38.26 3.09
CA PRO A 580 15.25 37.30 2.00
C PRO A 580 14.19 36.20 2.07
N ARG A 581 13.56 35.90 0.94
CA ARG A 581 12.57 34.84 0.85
C ARG A 581 13.26 33.48 0.66
N CYS A 582 12.80 32.49 1.41
CA CYS A 582 13.17 31.09 1.23
C CYS A 582 11.94 30.20 1.10
N ILE A 583 12.09 29.09 0.37
CA ILE A 583 11.12 27.99 0.33
C ILE A 583 11.45 27.06 1.49
N SER A 584 10.43 26.74 2.29
CA SER A 584 10.60 25.90 3.48
C SER A 584 11.00 24.48 3.09
N PHE A 585 12.04 23.98 3.75
CA PHE A 585 12.48 22.59 3.62
C PHE A 585 13.00 22.10 4.98
N VAL A 586 12.57 20.90 5.36
CA VAL A 586 12.97 20.22 6.59
C VAL A 586 13.67 18.93 6.17
N ARG A 587 14.84 18.67 6.75
CA ARG A 587 15.61 17.46 6.45
C ARG A 587 14.86 16.18 6.86
N SER A 588 15.12 15.11 6.13
CA SER A 588 14.57 13.78 6.40
C SER A 588 15.13 13.21 7.70
N LEU A 589 14.38 12.33 8.37
CA LEU A 589 14.89 11.64 9.55
C LEU A 589 16.07 10.73 9.18
N PRO A 590 17.21 10.79 9.90
CA PRO A 590 18.34 9.92 9.63
C PRO A 590 17.99 8.48 9.97
N GLY A 591 18.31 7.59 9.03
CA GLY A 591 18.08 6.17 9.15
C GLY A 591 19.32 5.35 9.52
N GLN A 592 20.40 5.97 10.03
CA GLN A 592 21.66 5.26 10.20
C GLN A 592 21.58 4.19 11.31
N THR A 593 21.70 2.92 10.94
CA THR A 593 21.64 1.77 11.87
C THR A 593 23.01 1.18 12.20
N LYS A 594 24.08 1.68 11.57
CA LYS A 594 25.46 1.23 11.77
C LYS A 594 26.40 2.44 11.89
N LEU A 595 27.47 2.31 12.67
CA LEU A 595 28.52 3.32 12.74
C LEU A 595 29.10 3.56 11.33
N GLY A 596 29.14 4.83 10.95
CA GLY A 596 29.60 5.33 9.66
C GLY A 596 30.00 6.77 9.86
#